data_AF-A0A9D7X5X5-F1
#
_entry.id   AF-A0A9D7X5X5-F1
#
_cell.length_a   1.000
_cell.length_b   1.000
_cell.length_c   1.000
_cell.angle_alpha   90.00
_cell.angle_beta   90.00
_cell.angle_gamma   90.00
#
_symmetry.space_group_name_H-M   'P 1'
#
loop_
_entity.id
_entity.type
_entity.pdbx_description
1 polymer ?
#
loop_
_entity_poly.entity_id
_entity_poly.type
_entity_poly.pdbx_seq_one_letter_code
_entity_poly.pdbx_strand_id
1 'polypeptide(L)'
;MSKYALTDQIRRSSRSVCSNLSESWQKRRYIAVFVNKLTDSLQEASETQTWLDFTLSCRYCSQEEYTQLNTNYEQIIAQLLTMIRKANSFCKL
;
A
#
# COMPACT_ATOMS: atom_id res chain seq x y z
N MET A 1 4.86 -9.43 21.13
CA MET A 1 5.01 -9.50 19.66
C MET A 1 6.50 -9.66 19.34
N SER A 2 6.90 -10.54 18.42
CA SER A 2 8.33 -10.75 18.12
C SER A 2 8.75 -10.00 16.85
N LYS A 3 10.03 -9.63 16.75
CA LYS A 3 10.61 -8.94 15.57
C LYS A 3 10.37 -9.72 14.26
N TYR A 4 10.44 -11.05 14.31
CA TYR A 4 10.20 -11.92 13.15
C TYR A 4 8.75 -11.84 12.65
N ALA A 5 7.77 -11.85 13.57
CA ALA A 5 6.36 -11.73 13.21
C ALA A 5 6.04 -10.37 12.57
N LEU A 6 6.60 -9.28 13.10
CA LEU A 6 6.43 -7.94 12.50
C LEU A 6 7.08 -7.82 11.13
N THR A 7 8.29 -8.36 10.97
CA THR A 7 9.01 -8.36 9.68
C THR A 7 8.22 -9.12 8.62
N ASP A 8 7.61 -10.24 9.01
CA ASP A 8 6.76 -11.04 8.11
C ASP A 8 5.50 -10.27 7.68
N GLN A 9 4.81 -9.63 8.63
CA GLN A 9 3.63 -8.81 8.32
C GLN A 9 3.94 -7.67 7.36
N ILE A 10 5.00 -6.88 7.62
CA ILE A 10 5.44 -5.79 6.73
C ILE A 10 5.75 -6.31 5.33
N ARG A 11 6.46 -7.45 5.23
CA ARG A 11 6.81 -8.04 3.93
C ARG A 11 5.58 -8.50 3.17
N ARG A 12 4.60 -9.09 3.84
CA ARG A 12 3.36 -9.54 3.20
C ARG A 12 2.54 -8.36 2.70
N SER A 13 2.19 -7.42 3.57
CA SER A 13 1.34 -6.27 3.20
C SER A 13 2.00 -5.41 2.12
N SER A 14 3.30 -5.12 2.24
CA SER A 14 4.07 -4.35 1.25
C SER A 14 4.06 -5.00 -0.15
N ARG A 15 4.18 -6.33 -0.22
CA ARG A 15 4.10 -7.06 -1.50
C ARG A 15 2.69 -7.07 -2.07
N SER A 16 1.67 -7.15 -1.21
CA SER A 16 0.27 -7.12 -1.61
C SER A 16 -0.13 -5.80 -2.27
N VAL A 17 0.44 -4.66 -1.84
CA VAL A 17 0.27 -3.36 -2.52
C VAL A 17 0.59 -3.48 -4.01
N CYS A 18 1.78 -4.00 -4.32
CA CYS A 18 2.28 -4.14 -5.69
C CYS A 18 1.47 -5.16 -6.50
N SER A 19 1.10 -6.30 -5.91
CA SER A 19 0.30 -7.31 -6.60
C SER A 19 -1.12 -6.81 -6.92
N ASN A 20 -1.77 -6.14 -5.97
CA ASN A 20 -3.10 -5.56 -6.17
C ASN A 20 -3.09 -4.44 -7.22
N LEU A 21 -2.04 -3.61 -7.24
CA LEU A 21 -1.86 -2.59 -8.28
C LEU A 21 -1.71 -3.22 -9.66
N SER A 22 -0.87 -4.24 -9.81
CA SER A 22 -0.69 -4.96 -11.08
C SER A 22 -2.00 -5.62 -11.55
N GLU A 23 -2.73 -6.26 -10.63
CA GLU A 23 -4.03 -6.86 -10.93
C GLU A 23 -5.08 -5.81 -11.35
N SER A 24 -5.08 -4.65 -10.68
CA SER A 24 -5.95 -3.53 -11.07
C SER A 24 -5.68 -3.14 -12.52
N TRP A 25 -4.41 -2.94 -12.90
CA TRP A 25 -4.02 -2.48 -14.22
C TRP A 25 -4.46 -3.43 -15.34
N GLN A 26 -4.43 -4.74 -15.08
CA GLN A 26 -4.91 -5.76 -16.01
C GLN A 26 -6.45 -5.75 -16.16
N LYS A 27 -7.18 -5.33 -15.12
CA LYS A 27 -8.65 -5.29 -15.07
C LYS A 27 -9.25 -3.93 -15.45
N ARG A 28 -8.45 -2.97 -15.92
CA ARG A 28 -8.87 -1.59 -16.25
C ARG A 28 -9.95 -1.45 -17.33
N ARG A 29 -10.29 -2.52 -18.05
CA ARG A 29 -11.45 -2.55 -18.96
C ARG A 29 -12.78 -2.31 -18.23
N TYR A 30 -12.85 -2.69 -16.95
CA TYR A 30 -14.06 -2.56 -16.13
C TYR A 30 -13.75 -1.63 -14.96
N ILE A 31 -14.20 -0.37 -15.06
CA ILE A 31 -13.85 0.68 -14.10
C ILE A 31 -14.16 0.31 -12.64
N ALA A 32 -15.29 -0.34 -12.38
CA ALA A 32 -15.66 -0.78 -11.03
C ALA A 32 -14.65 -1.79 -10.47
N VAL A 33 -14.19 -2.73 -11.31
CA VAL A 33 -13.21 -3.75 -10.92
C VAL A 33 -11.81 -3.14 -10.73
N PHE A 34 -11.44 -2.19 -11.59
CA PHE A 34 -10.21 -1.40 -11.45
C PHE A 34 -10.15 -0.65 -10.12
N VAL A 35 -11.20 0.11 -9.80
CA VAL A 35 -11.31 0.88 -8.56
C VAL A 35 -11.33 -0.05 -7.34
N ASN A 36 -12.06 -1.16 -7.39
CA ASN A 36 -12.06 -2.14 -6.31
C ASN A 36 -10.66 -2.65 -6.01
N LYS A 37 -9.90 -3.04 -7.04
CA LYS A 37 -8.52 -3.55 -6.86
C LYS A 37 -7.51 -2.47 -6.42
N LEU A 38 -7.69 -1.21 -6.86
CA LEU A 38 -6.91 -0.10 -6.31
C LEU A 38 -7.20 0.14 -4.82
N THR A 39 -8.44 -0.10 -4.38
CA THR A 39 -8.82 0.00 -2.97
C THR A 39 -8.19 -1.12 -2.15
N ASP A 40 -8.11 -2.35 -2.69
CA ASP A 40 -7.33 -3.44 -2.05
C ASP A 40 -5.85 -3.02 -1.88
N SER A 41 -5.24 -2.41 -2.89
CA SER A 41 -3.85 -1.89 -2.81
C SER A 41 -3.71 -0.79 -1.74
N LEU A 42 -4.70 0.10 -1.62
CA LEU A 42 -4.73 1.16 -0.61
C LEU A 42 -4.84 0.60 0.82
N GLN A 43 -5.64 -0.44 1.02
CA GLN A 43 -5.79 -1.12 2.31
C GLN A 43 -4.45 -1.72 2.75
N GLU A 44 -3.75 -2.43 1.86
CA GLU A 44 -2.45 -3.05 2.13
C GLU A 44 -1.35 -2.00 2.43
N ALA A 45 -1.44 -0.83 1.79
CA ALA A 45 -0.53 0.29 2.07
C ALA A 45 -0.75 0.84 3.48
N SER A 46 -2.01 1.01 3.87
CA SER A 46 -2.40 1.48 5.21
C SER A 46 -2.04 0.44 6.30
N GLU A 47 -2.22 -0.84 6.01
CA GLU A 47 -1.79 -1.93 6.87
C GLU A 47 -0.27 -1.92 7.06
N THR A 48 0.50 -1.66 5.99
CA THR A 48 1.95 -1.54 6.10
C THR A 48 2.37 -0.39 7.02
N GLN A 49 1.71 0.78 6.94
CA GLN A 49 1.97 1.88 7.89
C GLN A 49 1.67 1.49 9.33
N THR A 50 0.58 0.77 9.57
CA THR A 50 0.25 0.23 10.90
C THR A 50 1.39 -0.63 11.46
N TRP A 51 1.98 -1.48 10.62
CA TRP A 51 3.13 -2.29 11.03
C TRP A 51 4.42 -1.48 11.23
N LEU A 52 4.61 -0.38 10.50
CA LEU A 52 5.69 0.57 10.77
C LEU A 52 5.52 1.24 12.13
N ASP A 53 4.30 1.63 12.51
CA ASP A 53 3.99 2.23 13.82
C ASP A 53 4.34 1.27 14.97
N PHE A 54 3.97 0.00 14.83
CA PHE A 54 4.36 -1.04 15.80
C PHE A 54 5.88 -1.23 15.84
N THR A 55 6.54 -1.21 14.69
CA THR A 55 8.00 -1.38 14.60
C THR A 55 8.73 -0.24 15.32
N LEU A 56 8.27 1.00 15.16
CA LEU A 56 8.80 2.16 15.89
C LEU A 56 8.49 2.06 17.39
N SER A 57 7.25 1.74 17.75
CA SER A 57 6.81 1.62 19.15
C SER A 57 7.59 0.55 19.92
N CYS A 58 7.93 -0.56 19.25
CA CYS A 58 8.77 -1.62 19.79
C CYS A 58 10.28 -1.33 19.70
N ARG A 59 10.69 -0.15 19.19
CA ARG A 59 12.09 0.26 18.98
C ARG A 59 12.88 -0.71 18.10
N TYR A 60 12.22 -1.29 17.11
CA TYR A 60 12.82 -2.22 16.14
C TYR A 60 13.40 -1.52 14.90
N CYS A 61 13.09 -0.24 14.73
CA CYS A 61 13.75 0.69 13.81
C CYS A 61 13.99 2.04 14.50
N SER A 62 14.83 2.86 13.90
CA SER A 62 15.04 4.26 14.28
C SER A 62 13.89 5.16 13.79
N GLN A 63 13.77 6.33 14.40
CA GLN A 63 12.82 7.35 13.96
C GLN A 63 13.08 7.79 12.51
N GLU A 64 14.34 7.82 12.08
CA GLU A 64 14.74 8.18 10.71
C GLU A 64 14.24 7.13 9.71
N GLU A 65 14.52 5.85 9.96
CA GLU A 65 14.03 4.74 9.11
C GLU A 65 12.50 4.71 9.04
N TYR A 66 11.81 4.87 10.18
CA TYR A 66 10.37 4.97 10.22
C TYR A 66 9.87 6.13 9.36
N THR A 67 10.43 7.33 9.55
CA THR A 67 9.98 8.54 8.85
C THR A 67 10.16 8.39 7.35
N GLN A 68 11.31 7.85 6.92
CA GLN A 68 11.58 7.59 5.51
C GLN A 68 10.57 6.60 4.91
N LEU A 69 10.36 5.45 5.56
CA LEU A 69 9.44 4.42 5.07
C LEU A 69 7.99 4.91 5.09
N ASN A 70 7.55 5.56 6.16
CA ASN A 70 6.21 6.08 6.28
C ASN A 70 5.91 7.16 5.23
N THR A 71 6.85 8.08 5.00
CA THR A 71 6.73 9.10 3.94
C THR A 71 6.59 8.47 2.56
N ASN A 72 7.34 7.40 2.27
CA ASN A 72 7.20 6.67 1.02
C ASN A 72 5.78 6.07 0.87
N TYR A 73 5.23 5.52 1.94
CA TYR A 73 3.87 4.97 1.94
C TYR A 73 2.79 6.06 1.80
N GLU A 74 2.97 7.23 2.41
CA GLU A 74 2.10 8.38 2.20
C GLU A 74 2.05 8.80 0.72
N GLN A 75 3.21 8.81 0.05
CA GLN A 75 3.29 9.09 -1.39
C GLN A 75 2.58 8.02 -2.22
N ILE A 76 2.77 6.73 -1.90
CA ILE A 76 2.07 5.62 -2.58
C ILE A 76 0.55 5.77 -2.41
N ILE A 77 0.07 6.05 -1.21
CA ILE A 77 -1.35 6.27 -0.91
C ILE A 77 -1.89 7.44 -1.72
N ALA A 78 -1.17 8.57 -1.77
CA ALA A 78 -1.56 9.73 -2.57
C ALA A 78 -1.66 9.40 -4.07
N GLN A 79 -0.76 8.58 -4.60
CA GLN A 79 -0.80 8.10 -5.99
C GLN A 79 -2.01 7.19 -6.23
N LEU A 80 -2.26 6.21 -5.37
CA LEU A 80 -3.42 5.31 -5.46
C LEU A 80 -4.75 6.07 -5.42
N LEU A 81 -4.91 7.01 -4.48
CA LEU A 81 -6.08 7.89 -4.40
C LEU A 81 -6.25 8.75 -5.66
N THR A 82 -5.14 9.21 -6.24
CA THR A 82 -5.17 9.95 -7.50
C THR A 82 -5.61 9.06 -8.67
N MET A 83 -5.14 7.81 -8.72
CA MET A 83 -5.59 6.84 -9.72
C MET A 83 -7.08 6.53 -9.58
N ILE A 84 -7.59 6.35 -8.35
CA ILE A 84 -9.02 6.12 -8.08
C ILE A 84 -9.84 7.33 -8.55
N ARG A 85 -9.49 8.55 -8.12
CA ARG A 85 -10.21 9.78 -8.54
C ARG A 85 -10.23 9.99 -10.05
N LYS A 86 -9.15 9.58 -10.72
CA LYS A 86 -8.99 9.68 -12.18
C LYS A 86 -9.22 8.35 -12.89
N ALA A 87 -9.93 7.38 -12.29
CA ALA A 87 -10.05 6.03 -12.85
C ALA A 87 -10.53 6.02 -14.31
N ASN A 88 -11.46 6.91 -14.65
CA ASN A 88 -11.94 7.08 -16.03
C ASN A 88 -10.83 7.41 -17.05
N SER A 89 -9.74 8.09 -16.68
CA SER A 89 -8.65 8.37 -17.63
C SER A 89 -7.77 7.15 -17.89
N PHE A 90 -7.68 6.23 -16.93
CA PHE A 90 -6.89 5.00 -17.05
C PHE A 90 -7.68 3.86 -17.72
N CYS A 91 -9.00 3.91 -17.64
CA CYS A 91 -9.90 2.87 -18.17
C CYS A 91 -10.37 3.14 -19.61
N LYS A 92 -9.84 4.16 -20.29
CA LYS A 92 -10.10 4.38 -21.72
C LYS A 92 -9.37 3.31 -22.52
N LEU A 93 -10.12 2.40 -23.13
CA LEU A 93 -9.64 1.47 -24.16
C LEU A 93 -10.08 1.97 -25.52
#